data_AF-A0A6J6UT41-F1
#
_entry.id   AF-A0A6J6UT41-F1
#
_cell.length_a   1.000
_cell.length_b   1.000
_cell.length_c   1.000
_cell.angle_alpha   90.00
_cell.angle_beta   90.00
_cell.angle_gamma   90.00
#
_symmetry.space_group_name_H-M   'P 1'
#
loop_
_entity.id
_entity.type
_entity.pdbx_description
1 polymer ?
#
loop_
_entity_poly.entity_id
_entity_poly.type
_entity_poly.pdbx_seq_one_letter_code
_entity_poly.pdbx_strand_id
1 'polypeptide(L)'
;MYGDPDTIRALARTLTAQGEEVRAQGRRLVAAIAATRWTGRAADAAHALARERLDDLAVCAVRHDDAADALHRHAAEVEHRLAVLARVEDVLGGLVTGGVGRVRDLLPDLLPDLLPGRDSPAWPDLDARALVAAVERRLS
;
A
#
# COMPACT_ATOMS: atom_id res chain seq x y z
N MET A 1 3.83 -4.05 -12.98
CA MET A 1 3.94 -2.65 -13.47
C MET A 1 4.34 -1.78 -12.27
N TYR A 2 5.07 -0.67 -12.45
CA TYR A 2 5.40 0.23 -11.32
C TYR A 2 4.09 0.73 -10.70
N GLY A 3 3.78 0.32 -9.46
CA GLY A 3 2.50 0.63 -8.80
C GLY A 3 1.44 -0.46 -8.84
N ASP A 4 1.75 -1.68 -9.26
CA ASP A 4 0.83 -2.82 -9.06
C ASP A 4 0.77 -3.20 -7.56
N PRO A 5 -0.42 -3.19 -6.90
CA PRO A 5 -0.57 -3.55 -5.49
C PRO A 5 0.03 -4.92 -5.14
N ASP A 6 -0.04 -5.90 -6.04
CA ASP A 6 0.49 -7.24 -5.77
C ASP A 6 2.01 -7.28 -5.78
N THR A 7 2.62 -6.53 -6.69
CA THR A 7 4.07 -6.29 -6.70
C THR A 7 4.53 -5.59 -5.41
N ILE A 8 3.78 -4.58 -4.93
CA ILE A 8 4.09 -3.88 -3.67
C ILE A 8 3.99 -4.84 -2.48
N ARG A 9 2.95 -5.67 -2.41
CA ARG A 9 2.78 -6.70 -1.37
C ARG A 9 3.90 -7.76 -1.42
N ALA A 10 4.36 -8.13 -2.62
CA ALA A 10 5.48 -9.06 -2.77
C ALA A 10 6.78 -8.48 -2.19
N LEU A 11 7.02 -7.19 -2.40
CA LEU A 11 8.15 -6.50 -1.79
C LEU A 11 8.01 -6.43 -0.26
N ALA A 12 6.82 -6.12 0.26
CA ALA A 12 6.54 -6.12 1.70
C ALA A 12 6.86 -7.48 2.35
N ARG A 13 6.40 -8.58 1.74
CA ARG A 13 6.74 -9.95 2.19
C ARG A 13 8.24 -10.23 2.18
N THR A 14 8.95 -9.72 1.17
CA THR A 14 10.41 -9.83 1.11
C THR A 14 11.07 -9.11 2.28
N LEU A 15 10.61 -7.90 2.62
CA LEU A 15 11.13 -7.15 3.76
C LEU A 15 10.86 -7.86 5.09
N THR A 16 9.66 -8.40 5.30
CA THR A 16 9.35 -9.21 6.50
C THR A 16 10.29 -10.40 6.61
N ALA A 17 10.50 -11.15 5.52
CA ALA A 17 11.42 -12.28 5.49
C ALA A 17 12.88 -11.86 5.78
N GLN A 18 13.31 -10.70 5.29
CA GLN A 18 14.62 -10.14 5.62
C GLN A 18 14.74 -9.80 7.11
N GLY A 19 13.69 -9.21 7.71
CA GLY A 19 13.65 -8.96 9.16
C GLY A 19 13.75 -10.24 9.99
N GLU A 20 13.08 -11.32 9.57
CA GLU A 20 13.20 -12.64 10.20
C GLU A 20 14.62 -13.22 10.08
N GLU A 21 15.26 -13.09 8.92
CA GLU A 21 16.63 -13.55 8.69
C GLU A 21 17.64 -12.77 9.57
N VAL A 22 17.48 -11.46 9.70
CA VAL A 22 18.30 -10.61 10.59
C VAL A 22 18.16 -11.08 12.05
N ARG A 23 16.94 -11.38 12.51
CA ARG A 23 16.72 -11.97 13.85
C ARG A 23 17.38 -13.34 13.99
N ALA A 24 17.36 -14.16 12.95
CA ALA A 24 18.03 -15.46 12.94
C ALA A 24 19.56 -15.33 13.01
N GLN A 25 20.14 -14.35 12.31
CA GLN A 25 21.55 -13.99 12.44
C GLN A 25 21.90 -13.57 13.86
N GLY A 26 21.07 -12.74 14.51
CA GLY A 26 21.24 -12.38 15.92
C GLY A 26 21.25 -13.60 16.85
N ARG A 27 20.29 -14.53 16.70
CA ARG A 27 20.27 -15.78 17.48
C ARG A 27 21.52 -16.64 17.27
N ARG A 28 22.02 -16.71 16.02
CA ARG A 28 23.26 -17.44 15.70
C ARG A 28 24.49 -16.78 16.36
N LEU A 29 24.55 -15.45 16.41
CA LEU A 29 25.62 -14.73 17.10
C LEU A 29 25.62 -15.05 18.60
N VAL A 30 24.44 -14.99 19.26
CA VAL A 30 24.31 -15.35 20.69
C VAL A 30 24.79 -16.78 20.93
N ALA A 31 24.35 -17.73 20.10
CA ALA A 31 24.73 -19.14 20.22
C ALA A 31 26.24 -19.35 20.03
N ALA A 32 26.86 -18.67 19.06
CA ALA A 32 28.29 -18.77 18.79
C ALA A 32 29.14 -18.29 19.97
N ILE A 33 28.74 -17.18 20.60
CA ILE A 33 29.46 -16.63 21.76
C ILE A 33 29.23 -17.48 23.01
N ALA A 34 28.01 -17.96 23.22
CA ALA A 34 27.73 -18.89 24.33
C ALA A 34 28.52 -20.20 24.20
N ALA A 35 28.87 -20.62 22.98
CA ALA A 35 29.67 -21.81 22.73
C ALA A 35 31.19 -21.62 22.94
N THR A 36 31.68 -20.37 23.01
CA THR A 36 33.12 -20.14 23.27
C THR A 36 33.51 -20.49 24.70
N ARG A 37 34.60 -21.27 24.86
CA ARG A 37 35.09 -21.78 26.15
C ARG A 37 36.12 -20.88 26.86
N TRP A 38 36.50 -19.75 26.27
CA TRP A 38 37.52 -18.86 26.85
C TRP A 38 36.93 -17.89 27.87
N THR A 39 37.75 -17.50 28.86
CA THR A 39 37.35 -16.58 29.95
C THR A 39 38.35 -15.45 30.11
N GLY A 40 37.94 -14.36 30.77
CA GLY A 40 38.78 -13.20 31.09
C GLY A 40 38.50 -11.99 30.20
N ARG A 41 39.36 -10.96 30.28
CA ARG A 41 39.10 -9.64 29.67
C ARG A 41 38.78 -9.67 28.17
N ALA A 42 39.42 -10.57 27.41
CA ALA A 42 39.15 -10.72 25.98
C ALA A 42 37.76 -11.32 25.71
N ALA A 43 37.32 -12.27 26.55
CA ALA A 43 35.96 -12.81 26.48
C ALA A 43 34.94 -11.74 26.85
N ASP A 44 35.17 -10.98 27.93
CA ASP A 44 34.29 -9.87 28.35
C ASP A 44 34.12 -8.83 27.25
N ALA A 45 35.23 -8.45 26.58
CA ALA A 45 35.20 -7.53 25.44
C ALA A 45 34.42 -8.11 24.25
N ALA A 46 34.57 -9.40 23.94
CA ALA A 46 33.79 -10.06 22.89
C ALA A 46 32.29 -10.10 23.22
N HIS A 47 31.93 -10.37 24.47
CA HIS A 47 30.53 -10.32 24.92
C HIS A 47 29.94 -8.91 24.85
N ALA A 48 30.71 -7.87 25.21
CA ALA A 48 30.28 -6.49 25.11
C ALA A 48 30.02 -6.09 23.65
N LEU A 49 31.00 -6.34 22.76
CA LEU A 49 30.87 -6.07 21.33
C LEU A 49 29.67 -6.80 20.73
N ALA A 50 29.44 -8.05 21.12
CA ALA A 50 28.32 -8.81 20.63
C ALA A 50 26.97 -8.24 21.03
N ARG A 51 26.82 -7.74 22.26
CA ARG A 51 25.59 -7.07 22.70
C ARG A 51 25.30 -5.86 21.81
N GLU A 52 26.31 -5.03 21.55
CA GLU A 52 26.17 -3.89 20.63
C GLU A 52 25.71 -4.35 19.24
N ARG A 53 26.29 -5.43 18.69
CA ARG A 53 25.85 -5.98 17.40
C ARG A 53 24.45 -6.56 17.42
N LEU A 54 24.02 -7.16 18.53
CA LEU A 54 22.65 -7.65 18.67
C LEU A 54 21.64 -6.51 18.69
N ASP A 55 21.97 -5.39 19.34
CA ASP A 55 21.14 -4.19 19.34
C ASP A 55 21.03 -3.60 17.92
N ASP A 56 22.15 -3.51 17.19
CA ASP A 56 22.16 -3.07 15.79
C ASP A 56 21.27 -3.96 14.89
N LEU A 57 21.38 -5.28 15.05
CA LEU A 57 20.56 -6.25 14.30
C LEU A 57 19.08 -6.14 14.67
N ALA A 58 18.76 -5.95 15.95
CA ALA A 58 17.39 -5.75 16.39
C ALA A 58 16.77 -4.50 15.78
N VAL A 59 17.49 -3.37 15.77
CA VAL A 59 17.07 -2.13 15.12
C VAL A 59 16.88 -2.33 13.62
N CYS A 60 17.79 -3.05 12.96
CA CYS A 60 17.67 -3.36 11.54
C CYS A 60 16.42 -4.19 11.23
N ALA A 61 16.12 -5.22 12.03
CA ALA A 61 14.92 -6.04 11.85
C ALA A 61 13.63 -5.23 12.04
N VAL A 62 13.58 -4.33 13.03
CA VAL A 62 12.44 -3.43 13.23
C VAL A 62 12.23 -2.52 12.03
N ARG A 63 13.31 -1.96 11.45
CA ARG A 63 13.20 -1.13 10.24
C ARG A 63 12.65 -1.90 9.03
N HIS A 64 13.00 -3.18 8.90
CA HIS A 64 12.42 -4.03 7.86
C HIS A 64 10.92 -4.23 8.05
N ASP A 65 10.46 -4.47 9.28
CA ASP A 65 9.04 -4.60 9.59
C ASP A 65 8.28 -3.29 9.36
N ASP A 66 8.81 -2.16 9.84
CA ASP A 66 8.21 -0.83 9.64
C ASP A 66 8.05 -0.49 8.15
N ALA A 67 9.06 -0.83 7.36
CA ALA A 67 9.03 -0.63 5.91
C ALA A 67 8.02 -1.58 5.23
N ALA A 68 7.93 -2.84 5.66
CA ALA A 68 6.93 -3.79 5.17
C ALA A 68 5.50 -3.28 5.46
N ASP A 69 5.25 -2.80 6.68
CA ASP A 69 3.96 -2.23 7.09
C ASP A 69 3.61 -0.98 6.28
N ALA A 70 4.58 -0.11 6.03
CA ALA A 70 4.39 1.06 5.18
C ALA A 70 4.00 0.66 3.74
N LEU A 71 4.65 -0.37 3.18
CA LEU A 71 4.30 -0.89 1.87
C LEU A 71 2.91 -1.55 1.85
N HIS A 72 2.51 -2.26 2.90
CA HIS A 72 1.16 -2.81 3.01
C HIS A 72 0.09 -1.73 2.99
N ARG A 73 0.28 -0.66 3.79
CA ARG A 73 -0.61 0.51 3.77
C ARG A 73 -0.64 1.16 2.39
N HIS A 74 0.51 1.28 1.74
CA HIS A 74 0.58 1.86 0.41
C HIS A 74 -0.14 1.00 -0.65
N ALA A 75 0.01 -0.32 -0.62
CA ALA A 75 -0.69 -1.22 -1.53
C ALA A 75 -2.21 -1.11 -1.39
N ALA A 76 -2.71 -1.04 -0.15
CA ALA A 76 -4.15 -0.85 0.11
C ALA A 76 -4.66 0.49 -0.43
N GLU A 77 -3.88 1.55 -0.28
CA GLU A 77 -4.22 2.87 -0.82
C GLU A 77 -4.23 2.89 -2.35
N VAL A 78 -3.27 2.21 -3.00
CA VAL A 78 -3.25 2.09 -4.47
C VAL A 78 -4.46 1.30 -4.95
N GLU A 79 -4.81 0.19 -4.30
CA GLU A 79 -5.99 -0.61 -4.62
C GLU A 79 -7.28 0.22 -4.48
N HIS A 80 -7.40 1.02 -3.42
CA HIS A 80 -8.53 1.93 -3.24
C HIS A 80 -8.65 2.93 -4.40
N ARG A 81 -7.54 3.55 -4.80
CA ARG A 81 -7.54 4.50 -5.94
C ARG A 81 -7.89 3.84 -7.26
N LEU A 82 -7.40 2.62 -7.50
CA LEU A 82 -7.74 1.85 -8.70
C LEU A 82 -9.22 1.48 -8.73
N ALA A 83 -9.80 1.10 -7.58
CA ALA A 83 -11.22 0.83 -7.48
C ALA A 83 -12.09 2.07 -7.77
N VAL A 84 -11.67 3.24 -7.28
CA VAL A 84 -12.33 4.52 -7.60
C VAL A 84 -12.25 4.80 -9.10
N LEU A 85 -11.08 4.65 -9.72
CA LEU A 85 -10.92 4.88 -11.16
C LEU A 85 -11.79 3.94 -12.00
N ALA A 86 -11.78 2.64 -11.70
CA ALA A 86 -12.63 1.66 -12.38
C ALA A 86 -14.12 2.03 -12.27
N ARG A 87 -14.55 2.53 -11.11
CA ARG A 87 -15.94 2.98 -10.95
C ARG A 87 -16.25 4.20 -11.80
N VAL A 88 -15.34 5.16 -11.89
CA VAL A 88 -15.49 6.32 -12.78
C VAL A 88 -15.58 5.86 -14.24
N GLU A 89 -14.74 4.91 -14.66
CA GLU A 89 -14.75 4.35 -16.02
C GLU A 89 -16.08 3.64 -16.32
N ASP A 90 -16.61 2.85 -15.39
CA ASP A 90 -17.92 2.21 -15.53
C ASP A 90 -19.06 3.23 -15.69
N VAL A 91 -19.03 4.32 -14.89
CA VAL A 91 -20.01 5.40 -14.97
C VAL A 91 -19.94 6.09 -16.33
N LEU A 92 -18.74 6.43 -16.79
CA LEU A 92 -18.53 7.03 -18.11
C LEU A 92 -18.96 6.10 -19.24
N GLY A 93 -18.62 4.81 -19.17
CA GLY A 93 -19.03 3.80 -20.15
C GLY A 93 -20.54 3.62 -20.20
N GLY A 94 -21.20 3.62 -19.04
CA GLY A 94 -22.66 3.58 -18.93
C GLY A 94 -23.34 4.80 -19.55
N LEU A 95 -22.79 6.00 -19.34
CA LEU A 95 -23.29 7.24 -19.96
C LEU A 95 -23.14 7.21 -21.49
N VAL A 96 -21.99 6.76 -21.99
CA VAL A 96 -21.73 6.66 -23.44
C VAL A 96 -22.67 5.65 -24.09
N THR A 97 -22.91 4.50 -23.45
CA THR A 97 -23.75 3.41 -24.00
C THR A 97 -25.24 3.70 -23.86
N GLY A 98 -25.64 4.45 -22.83
CA GLY A 98 -27.02 4.80 -22.50
C GLY A 98 -27.73 5.76 -23.46
N GLY A 99 -27.16 6.05 -24.64
CA GLY A 99 -27.87 6.82 -25.67
C GLY A 99 -27.84 8.34 -25.45
N VAL A 100 -26.85 8.85 -24.73
CA VAL A 100 -26.59 10.27 -24.44
C VAL A 100 -25.95 10.96 -25.67
N GLY A 101 -26.35 10.59 -26.89
CA GLY A 101 -25.70 11.03 -28.14
C GLY A 101 -25.78 12.54 -28.39
N ARG A 102 -26.83 13.20 -27.90
CA ARG A 102 -27.01 14.67 -27.97
C ARG A 102 -26.38 15.43 -26.79
N VAL A 103 -26.00 14.70 -25.76
CA VAL A 103 -25.63 15.21 -24.44
C VAL A 103 -24.15 15.02 -24.16
N ARG A 104 -23.49 14.09 -24.87
CA ARG A 104 -22.03 13.93 -24.91
C ARG A 104 -21.30 15.26 -25.08
N ASP A 105 -21.84 16.16 -25.90
CA ASP A 105 -21.22 17.45 -26.19
C ASP A 105 -21.43 18.49 -25.06
N LEU A 106 -22.44 18.29 -24.20
CA LEU A 106 -22.74 19.13 -23.02
C LEU A 106 -22.25 18.51 -21.69
N LEU A 107 -21.86 17.23 -21.73
CA LEU A 107 -21.42 16.45 -20.58
C LEU A 107 -20.25 17.09 -19.83
N PRO A 108 -19.20 17.65 -20.49
CA PRO A 108 -18.09 18.27 -19.80
C PRO A 108 -18.50 19.45 -18.92
N ASP A 109 -19.55 20.18 -19.30
CA ASP A 109 -20.05 21.34 -18.58
C ASP A 109 -21.01 20.96 -17.43
N LEU A 110 -21.67 19.79 -17.51
CA LEU A 110 -22.63 19.32 -16.51
C LEU A 110 -22.00 18.41 -15.44
N LEU A 111 -20.96 17.65 -15.80
CA LEU A 111 -20.27 16.71 -14.92
C LEU A 111 -19.74 17.35 -13.62
N PRO A 112 -19.17 18.57 -13.59
CA PRO A 112 -18.63 19.16 -12.37
C PRO A 112 -19.69 19.37 -11.27
N ASP A 113 -20.94 19.63 -11.65
CA ASP A 113 -22.05 19.85 -10.72
C ASP A 113 -22.70 18.54 -10.23
N LEU A 114 -22.56 17.46 -11.01
CA LEU A 114 -23.20 16.16 -10.75
C LEU A 114 -22.26 15.16 -10.09
N LEU A 115 -20.96 15.35 -10.23
CA LEU A 115 -19.94 14.48 -9.66
C LEU A 115 -19.51 14.98 -8.27
N PRO A 116 -19.15 14.05 -7.37
CA PRO A 116 -18.45 14.39 -6.15
C PRO A 116 -17.13 15.12 -6.47
N GLY A 117 -16.72 16.03 -5.59
CA GLY A 117 -15.40 16.65 -5.68
C GLY A 117 -14.28 15.60 -5.70
N ARG A 118 -13.11 15.96 -6.26
CA ARG A 118 -11.97 15.05 -6.46
C ARG A 118 -11.60 14.23 -5.22
N ASP A 119 -11.67 14.82 -4.04
CA ASP A 119 -11.29 14.19 -2.77
C ASP A 119 -12.51 13.68 -1.97
N SER A 120 -13.67 13.54 -2.62
CA SER A 120 -14.91 13.16 -1.94
C SER A 120 -14.95 11.66 -1.60
N PRO A 121 -15.35 11.29 -0.37
CA PRO A 121 -15.55 9.89 -0.02
C PRO A 121 -16.77 9.25 -0.71
N ALA A 122 -17.57 10.01 -1.45
CA ALA A 122 -18.78 9.53 -2.14
C ALA A 122 -18.51 8.89 -3.52
N TRP A 123 -17.27 8.91 -4.01
CA TRP A 123 -16.89 8.25 -5.26
C TRP A 123 -17.29 6.76 -5.36
N PRO A 124 -17.15 5.94 -4.29
CA PRO A 124 -17.54 4.54 -4.31
C PRO A 124 -19.05 4.31 -4.51
N ASP A 125 -19.88 5.25 -4.07
CA ASP A 125 -21.35 5.12 -4.04
C ASP A 125 -22.03 5.64 -5.31
N LEU A 126 -21.27 6.21 -6.24
CA LEU A 126 -21.79 6.72 -7.51
C LEU A 126 -22.41 5.62 -8.36
N ASP A 127 -23.60 5.84 -8.92
CA ASP A 127 -24.27 4.92 -9.84
C ASP A 127 -24.51 5.56 -11.22
N ALA A 128 -24.06 4.89 -12.27
CA ALA A 128 -24.21 5.30 -13.66
C ALA A 128 -25.68 5.52 -14.03
N ARG A 129 -26.60 4.64 -13.57
CA ARG A 129 -28.02 4.77 -13.88
C ARG A 129 -28.65 5.98 -13.20
N ALA A 130 -28.31 6.21 -11.93
CA ALA A 130 -28.75 7.39 -11.21
C ALA A 130 -28.25 8.69 -11.88
N LEU A 131 -27.02 8.68 -12.39
CA LEU A 131 -26.43 9.81 -13.10
C LEU A 131 -27.11 10.07 -14.45
N VAL A 132 -27.34 9.02 -15.25
CA VAL A 132 -28.12 9.11 -16.51
C VAL A 132 -29.49 9.73 -16.23
N ALA A 133 -30.22 9.24 -15.23
CA ALA A 133 -31.53 9.78 -14.88
C ALA A 133 -31.47 11.25 -14.39
N ALA A 134 -30.39 11.64 -13.70
CA ALA A 134 -30.20 13.03 -13.28
C ALA A 134 -29.94 13.97 -14.46
N VAL A 135 -29.15 13.52 -15.42
CA VAL A 135 -28.86 14.24 -16.66
C VAL A 135 -30.13 14.39 -17.51
N GLU A 136 -30.90 13.32 -17.70
CA GLU A 136 -32.18 13.36 -18.42
C GLU A 136 -33.18 14.34 -17.80
N ARG A 137 -33.28 14.37 -16.47
CA ARG A 137 -34.14 15.33 -15.74
C ARG A 137 -33.73 16.79 -15.93
N ARG A 138 -32.44 17.07 -16.12
CA ARG A 138 -31.92 18.44 -16.25
C ARG A 138 -32.02 18.99 -17.68
N LEU A 139 -32.29 18.11 -18.64
CA LEU A 139 -32.43 18.41 -20.07
C LEU A 139 -33.88 18.37 -20.57
N SER A 140 -34.81 17.91 -19.73
CA SER A 140 -36.27 17.97 -19.96
C SER A 140 -36.82 19.29 -19.45
#